data_AF-A0A946XKC3-F1
#
_entry.id   AF-A0A946XKC3-F1
#
_cell.length_a   1.000
_cell.length_b   1.000
_cell.length_c   1.000
_cell.angle_alpha   90.00
_cell.angle_beta   90.00
_cell.angle_gamma   90.00
#
_symmetry.space_group_name_H-M   'P 1'
#
loop_
_entity.id
_entity.type
_entity.pdbx_description
1 polymer ?
#
loop_
_entity_poly.entity_id
_entity_poly.type
_entity_poly.pdbx_seq_one_letter_code
_entity_poly.pdbx_strand_id
1 'polypeptide(L)'
;MCADVTTDAIKDASMLKQKEMIASNYDKITSAPETGVKVSSTFVPGNLNELTMCFDMANNLPEINALSNAMRKKTGAMISDAEKMGHSEDVCTYVKADLGMMAKGNIAPNGKPMPNPDMLMLSYTGCYTFLKWFELLREQYKCPTVMLHVPYEGEGKITKNMRDYVVKQLKEEVIPTMEQVSGVKFDIDRLREYMKDSAKAEDDLVWVLQSAKNVRSPIDAYFGAVYYIGPIFSAFRGTKDAVEYYSLLRSEIEERLAKGLGPVTPEGEMGEEKYRLVVEGPPNWTNFREFWKMFHEDGAVVVASSYSKVGGVYDYDGFRHDPQNPLESLAEYCMGCYTNRN
;
A
#
# COMPACT_ATOMS: atom_id res chain seq x y z
N MET A 1 -32.28 -17.99 25.58
CA MET A 1 -31.06 -17.15 25.53
C MET A 1 -29.92 -18.06 25.13
N CYS A 2 -29.67 -18.22 23.84
CA CYS A 2 -28.45 -18.87 23.37
C CYS A 2 -27.42 -17.76 23.21
N ALA A 3 -26.35 -17.80 23.99
CA ALA A 3 -25.22 -16.91 23.82
C ALA A 3 -24.51 -17.31 22.51
N ASP A 4 -24.42 -16.37 21.57
CA ASP A 4 -23.50 -16.46 20.44
C ASP A 4 -22.09 -16.56 21.00
N VAL A 5 -21.52 -17.77 20.97
CA VAL A 5 -20.08 -17.94 21.12
C VAL A 5 -19.51 -17.69 19.73
N THR A 6 -19.19 -16.44 19.42
CA THR A 6 -18.32 -16.13 18.30
C THR A 6 -16.95 -16.72 18.64
N THR A 7 -16.67 -17.93 18.16
CA THR A 7 -15.30 -18.46 18.12
C THR A 7 -14.50 -17.54 17.19
N ASP A 8 -13.65 -16.70 17.77
CA ASP A 8 -12.69 -15.91 17.00
C ASP A 8 -11.92 -16.85 16.07
N ALA A 9 -11.92 -16.55 14.77
CA ALA A 9 -11.16 -17.31 13.79
C ALA A 9 -9.68 -17.37 14.21
N ILE A 10 -9.09 -18.57 14.16
CA ILE A 10 -7.66 -18.77 14.43
C ILE A 10 -6.89 -17.95 13.40
N LYS A 11 -6.03 -17.05 13.87
CA LYS A 11 -5.23 -16.21 12.98
C LYS A 11 -4.03 -16.99 12.46
N ASP A 12 -3.84 -16.94 11.16
CA ASP A 12 -2.66 -17.47 10.49
C ASP A 12 -1.38 -16.72 10.94
N ALA A 13 -0.22 -17.37 10.79
CA ALA A 13 1.05 -16.81 11.24
C ALA A 13 1.40 -15.53 10.48
N SER A 14 1.13 -15.50 9.17
CA SER A 14 1.28 -14.31 8.33
C SER A 14 0.45 -13.12 8.85
N MET A 15 -0.79 -13.35 9.29
CA MET A 15 -1.65 -12.29 9.84
C MET A 15 -1.10 -11.71 11.14
N LEU A 16 -0.52 -12.55 12.00
CA LEU A 16 0.14 -12.10 13.23
C LEU A 16 1.40 -11.28 12.92
N LYS A 17 2.25 -11.78 12.02
CA LYS A 17 3.45 -11.08 11.54
C LYS A 17 3.11 -9.72 10.93
N GLN A 18 2.11 -9.65 10.05
CA GLN A 18 1.64 -8.39 9.48
C GLN A 18 1.19 -7.41 10.55
N LYS A 19 0.39 -7.88 11.52
CA LYS A 19 -0.13 -7.00 12.58
C LYS A 19 1.02 -6.39 13.39
N GLU A 20 2.03 -7.19 13.71
CA GLU A 20 3.26 -6.73 14.37
C GLU A 20 3.97 -5.68 13.51
N MET A 21 4.27 -6.00 12.24
CA MET A 21 4.93 -5.09 11.31
C MET A 21 4.24 -3.72 11.25
N ILE A 22 2.93 -3.71 11.00
CA ILE A 22 2.13 -2.47 10.89
C ILE A 22 2.15 -1.69 12.21
N ALA A 23 1.98 -2.36 13.35
CA ALA A 23 2.04 -1.71 14.66
C ALA A 23 3.40 -1.07 14.92
N SER A 24 4.49 -1.80 14.67
CA SER A 24 5.86 -1.33 14.81
C SER A 24 6.16 -0.14 13.91
N ASN A 25 5.63 -0.09 12.68
CA ASN A 25 5.80 1.07 11.81
C ASN A 25 5.11 2.32 12.38
N TYR A 26 3.89 2.19 12.89
CA TYR A 26 3.22 3.34 13.53
C TYR A 26 3.92 3.77 14.82
N ASP A 27 4.46 2.84 15.61
CA ASP A 27 5.29 3.20 16.76
C ASP A 27 6.59 3.90 16.35
N LYS A 28 7.26 3.45 15.28
CA LYS A 28 8.43 4.14 14.71
C LYS A 28 8.09 5.56 14.26
N ILE A 29 6.99 5.74 13.53
CA ILE A 29 6.58 7.07 13.02
C ILE A 29 6.20 7.99 14.19
N THR A 30 5.35 7.52 15.10
CA THR A 30 4.85 8.36 16.21
C THR A 30 5.90 8.65 17.28
N SER A 31 7.00 7.90 17.31
CA SER A 31 8.17 8.19 18.16
C SER A 31 9.25 9.05 17.48
N ALA A 32 8.98 9.58 16.29
CA ALA A 32 9.91 10.45 15.58
C ALA A 32 10.37 11.68 16.40
N PRO A 33 9.51 12.36 17.18
CA PRO A 33 9.94 13.49 18.02
C PRO A 33 10.99 13.11 19.07
N GLU A 34 10.93 11.89 19.61
CA GLU A 34 11.84 11.39 20.64
C GLU A 34 13.09 10.74 20.05
N THR A 35 12.95 10.03 18.93
CA THR A 35 14.03 9.23 18.31
C THR A 35 14.84 9.99 17.27
N GLY A 36 14.29 11.09 16.73
CA GLY A 36 14.89 11.84 15.63
C GLY A 36 14.76 11.18 14.25
N VAL A 37 14.03 10.06 14.15
CA VAL A 37 13.70 9.43 12.86
C VAL A 37 12.95 10.43 11.98
N LYS A 38 13.40 10.54 10.74
CA LYS A 38 12.78 11.43 9.74
C LYS A 38 11.59 10.75 9.08
N VAL A 39 10.53 11.51 8.80
CA VAL A 39 9.30 10.98 8.19
C VAL A 39 9.09 11.58 6.80
N SER A 40 9.03 10.72 5.78
CA SER A 40 8.57 11.06 4.44
C SER A 40 7.09 10.69 4.32
N SER A 41 6.25 11.61 3.84
CA SER A 41 4.87 11.25 3.47
C SER A 41 4.70 11.19 1.96
N THR A 42 4.10 10.09 1.49
CA THR A 42 3.86 9.78 0.07
C THR A 42 2.54 9.02 -0.10
N PHE A 43 2.23 8.59 -1.31
CA PHE A 43 1.04 7.84 -1.67
C PHE A 43 1.37 6.39 -2.03
N VAL A 44 0.39 5.50 -1.96
CA VAL A 44 0.58 4.06 -2.18
C VAL A 44 1.06 3.76 -3.61
N PRO A 45 0.43 4.26 -4.68
CA PRO A 45 0.84 3.94 -6.05
C PRO A 45 2.25 4.48 -6.35
N GLY A 46 3.15 3.61 -6.77
CA GLY A 46 4.49 4.02 -7.20
C GLY A 46 5.37 4.59 -6.09
N ASN A 47 5.08 4.28 -4.82
CA ASN A 47 5.90 4.70 -3.69
C ASN A 47 7.34 4.19 -3.81
N LEU A 48 8.33 4.98 -3.42
CA LEU A 48 9.74 4.59 -3.46
C LEU A 48 10.21 4.12 -2.07
N ASN A 49 9.63 3.04 -1.55
CA ASN A 49 9.93 2.58 -0.19
C ASN A 49 11.41 2.21 -0.01
N GLU A 50 11.98 1.46 -0.95
CA GLU A 50 13.40 1.06 -0.95
C GLU A 50 14.32 2.28 -0.91
N LEU A 51 13.98 3.32 -1.69
CA LEU A 51 14.74 4.57 -1.71
C LEU A 51 14.59 5.31 -0.38
N THR A 52 13.37 5.46 0.14
CA THR A 52 13.10 6.08 1.44
C THR A 52 13.90 5.43 2.57
N MET A 53 13.99 4.09 2.57
CA MET A 53 14.77 3.34 3.55
C MET A 53 16.28 3.55 3.41
N CYS A 54 16.80 3.89 2.23
CA CYS A 54 18.23 4.21 2.06
C CYS A 54 18.68 5.44 2.88
N PHE A 55 17.72 6.30 3.23
CA PHE A 55 17.93 7.53 3.99
C PHE A 55 17.51 7.42 5.46
N ASP A 56 17.27 6.21 5.97
CA ASP A 56 16.82 5.95 7.35
C ASP A 56 15.50 6.66 7.72
N MET A 57 14.70 7.00 6.71
CA MET A 57 13.42 7.66 6.89
C MET A 57 12.31 6.61 7.11
N ALA A 58 11.29 6.96 7.89
CA ALA A 58 10.05 6.23 7.97
C ALA A 58 9.07 6.72 6.88
N ASN A 59 8.31 5.78 6.31
CA ASN A 59 7.34 6.07 5.27
C ASN A 59 5.93 6.18 5.88
N ASN A 60 5.29 7.34 5.73
CA ASN A 60 3.90 7.59 6.11
C ASN A 60 3.01 7.73 4.87
N LEU A 61 1.83 7.13 4.92
CA LEU A 61 0.91 7.07 3.78
C LEU A 61 -0.45 7.67 4.18
N PRO A 62 -0.73 8.95 3.86
CA PRO A 62 -1.99 9.60 4.19
C PRO A 62 -3.23 8.81 3.72
N GLU A 63 -3.15 8.16 2.56
CA GLU A 63 -4.19 7.24 2.07
C GLU A 63 -4.47 6.10 3.04
N ILE A 64 -3.44 5.41 3.52
CA ILE A 64 -3.60 4.29 4.47
C ILE A 64 -4.14 4.80 5.82
N ASN A 65 -3.79 6.02 6.21
CA ASN A 65 -4.32 6.64 7.43
C ASN A 65 -5.83 6.93 7.29
N ALA A 66 -6.26 7.46 6.15
CA ALA A 66 -7.67 7.67 5.84
C ALA A 66 -8.44 6.33 5.81
N LEU A 67 -7.87 5.32 5.17
CA LEU A 67 -8.40 3.95 5.12
C LEU A 67 -8.56 3.32 6.49
N SER A 68 -7.53 3.44 7.33
CA SER A 68 -7.53 2.93 8.71
C SER A 68 -8.63 3.58 9.56
N ASN A 69 -8.93 4.86 9.32
CA ASN A 69 -10.04 5.55 9.95
C ASN A 69 -11.40 5.12 9.37
N ALA A 70 -11.47 4.84 8.06
CA ALA A 70 -12.70 4.38 7.40
C ALA A 70 -13.12 3.00 7.93
N MET A 71 -12.16 2.08 8.05
CA MET A 71 -12.38 0.75 8.65
C MET A 71 -12.87 0.80 10.10
N ARG A 72 -12.58 1.90 10.81
CA ARG A 72 -13.05 2.16 12.18
C ARG A 72 -14.31 3.02 12.23
N LYS A 73 -14.95 3.27 11.09
CA LYS A 73 -16.15 4.10 10.93
C LYS A 73 -15.98 5.53 11.49
N LYS A 74 -14.76 6.10 11.43
CA LYS A 74 -14.42 7.43 11.95
C LYS A 74 -14.46 8.56 10.90
N THR A 75 -14.40 8.22 9.62
CA THR A 75 -14.21 9.21 8.53
C THR A 75 -15.39 10.13 8.29
N GLY A 76 -16.63 9.75 8.64
CA GLY A 76 -17.80 10.61 8.43
C GLY A 76 -17.65 11.99 9.04
N ALA A 77 -17.24 12.07 10.31
CA ALA A 77 -17.02 13.34 10.99
C ALA A 77 -15.77 14.09 10.50
N MET A 78 -14.78 13.39 9.93
CA MET A 78 -13.60 14.02 9.33
C MET A 78 -13.97 14.67 8.00
N ILE A 79 -14.73 13.96 7.18
CA ILE A 79 -15.23 14.45 5.88
C ILE A 79 -16.09 15.70 6.08
N SER A 80 -17.04 15.68 7.02
CA SER A 80 -17.87 16.85 7.30
C SER A 80 -17.08 18.06 7.78
N ASP A 81 -15.96 17.86 8.47
CA ASP A 81 -15.12 18.98 8.89
C ASP A 81 -14.30 19.53 7.73
N ALA A 82 -13.80 18.69 6.82
CA ALA A 82 -13.20 19.15 5.56
C ALA A 82 -14.18 19.96 4.70
N GLU A 83 -15.43 19.54 4.62
CA GLU A 83 -16.47 20.29 3.89
C GLU A 83 -16.75 21.66 4.53
N LYS A 84 -16.80 21.75 5.86
CA LYS A 84 -16.90 23.03 6.59
C LYS A 84 -15.68 23.94 6.37
N MET A 85 -14.50 23.36 6.13
CA MET A 85 -13.29 24.10 5.77
C MET A 85 -13.30 24.60 4.31
N GLY A 86 -14.33 24.26 3.54
CA GLY A 86 -14.53 24.76 2.18
C GLY A 86 -14.21 23.77 1.06
N HIS A 87 -13.94 22.50 1.38
CA HIS A 87 -13.78 21.47 0.36
C HIS A 87 -15.13 21.03 -0.21
N SER A 88 -15.25 20.97 -1.54
CA SER A 88 -16.47 20.49 -2.21
C SER A 88 -16.78 19.04 -1.82
N GLU A 89 -18.07 18.70 -1.76
CA GLU A 89 -18.55 17.33 -1.56
C GLU A 89 -18.01 16.36 -2.63
N ASP A 90 -17.76 16.85 -3.85
CA ASP A 90 -17.23 16.10 -4.99
C ASP A 90 -15.74 15.71 -4.85
N VAL A 91 -15.02 16.31 -3.89
CA VAL A 91 -13.62 15.95 -3.65
C VAL A 91 -13.54 14.53 -3.10
N CYS A 92 -12.52 13.79 -3.54
CA CYS A 92 -12.24 12.43 -3.06
C CYS A 92 -12.30 12.33 -1.53
N THR A 93 -12.99 11.31 -1.02
CA THR A 93 -13.20 11.12 0.41
C THR A 93 -11.91 10.78 1.17
N TYR A 94 -10.87 10.24 0.53
CA TYR A 94 -9.54 10.12 1.15
C TYR A 94 -8.95 11.48 1.48
N VAL A 95 -9.00 12.43 0.54
CA VAL A 95 -8.52 13.80 0.75
C VAL A 95 -9.28 14.46 1.89
N LYS A 96 -10.61 14.40 1.86
CA LYS A 96 -11.46 14.99 2.91
C LYS A 96 -11.23 14.32 4.27
N ALA A 97 -11.08 12.99 4.32
CA ALA A 97 -10.78 12.27 5.54
C ALA A 97 -9.41 12.64 6.13
N ASP A 98 -8.38 12.77 5.29
CA ASP A 98 -7.04 13.13 5.71
C ASP A 98 -6.96 14.58 6.24
N LEU A 99 -7.49 15.55 5.49
CA LEU A 99 -7.53 16.95 5.93
C LEU A 99 -8.39 17.14 7.19
N GLY A 100 -9.52 16.44 7.28
CA GLY A 100 -10.35 16.41 8.48
C GLY A 100 -9.67 15.74 9.67
N MET A 101 -8.85 14.70 9.44
CA MET A 101 -8.03 14.07 10.46
C MET A 101 -6.94 15.04 10.97
N MET A 102 -6.28 15.78 10.08
CA MET A 102 -5.30 16.81 10.43
C MET A 102 -5.91 17.90 11.33
N ALA A 103 -7.10 18.39 10.98
CA ALA A 103 -7.85 19.38 11.78
C ALA A 103 -8.24 18.86 13.18
N LYS A 104 -8.22 17.54 13.39
CA LYS A 104 -8.59 16.85 14.65
C LYS A 104 -7.40 16.29 15.43
N GLY A 105 -6.21 16.86 15.22
CA GLY A 105 -5.00 16.50 15.97
C GLY A 105 -4.22 15.33 15.37
N ASN A 106 -4.59 14.88 14.17
CA ASN A 106 -3.83 13.92 13.36
C ASN A 106 -3.45 12.62 14.11
N ILE A 107 -4.44 11.91 14.65
CA ILE A 107 -4.19 10.75 15.53
C ILE A 107 -3.95 9.47 14.72
N ALA A 108 -2.79 8.85 14.94
CA ALA A 108 -2.39 7.59 14.34
C ALA A 108 -3.23 6.40 14.83
N PRO A 109 -3.19 5.25 14.13
CA PRO A 109 -3.85 4.03 14.55
C PRO A 109 -3.48 3.46 15.92
N ASN A 110 -2.31 3.80 16.47
CA ASN A 110 -1.88 3.43 17.83
C ASN A 110 -2.36 4.42 18.91
N GLY A 111 -3.18 5.43 18.54
CA GLY A 111 -3.75 6.42 19.45
C GLY A 111 -2.83 7.59 19.78
N LYS A 112 -1.62 7.63 19.23
CA LYS A 112 -0.67 8.74 19.43
C LYS A 112 -0.81 9.79 18.31
N PRO A 113 -0.48 11.07 18.55
CA PRO A 113 -0.41 12.06 17.48
C PRO A 113 0.64 11.68 16.43
N MET A 114 0.32 11.84 15.16
CA MET A 114 1.28 11.74 14.06
C MET A 114 2.18 12.99 14.04
N PRO A 115 3.49 12.83 13.84
CA PRO A 115 4.36 13.97 13.60
C PRO A 115 4.03 14.64 12.27
N ASN A 116 4.40 15.91 12.14
CA ASN A 116 4.47 16.52 10.81
C ASN A 116 5.58 15.82 10.00
N PRO A 117 5.41 15.62 8.69
CA PRO A 117 6.44 15.05 7.85
C PRO A 117 7.64 15.99 7.70
N ASP A 118 8.84 15.42 7.70
CA ASP A 118 10.07 16.15 7.36
C ASP A 118 10.19 16.38 5.84
N MET A 119 9.55 15.54 5.03
CA MET A 119 9.38 15.79 3.59
C MET A 119 8.07 15.24 3.05
N LEU A 120 7.62 15.85 1.96
CA LEU A 120 6.57 15.34 1.11
C LEU A 120 7.20 14.83 -0.20
N MET A 121 7.00 13.55 -0.51
CA MET A 121 7.44 12.90 -1.75
C MET A 121 6.24 12.48 -2.60
N LEU A 122 5.98 13.15 -3.71
CA LEU A 122 4.92 12.72 -4.64
C LEU A 122 5.50 11.92 -5.80
N SER A 123 5.26 10.61 -5.82
CA SER A 123 5.36 9.82 -7.05
C SER A 123 4.07 10.00 -7.85
N TYR A 124 4.08 10.84 -8.90
CA TYR A 124 2.86 11.15 -9.65
C TYR A 124 2.55 10.07 -10.69
N THR A 125 1.95 8.96 -10.25
CA THR A 125 1.66 7.74 -11.04
C THR A 125 0.16 7.46 -11.21
N GLY A 126 -0.68 8.46 -10.92
CA GLY A 126 -2.12 8.24 -10.79
C GLY A 126 -2.95 9.50 -11.02
N CYS A 127 -4.01 9.64 -10.24
CA CYS A 127 -5.04 10.63 -10.49
C CYS A 127 -4.54 12.07 -10.22
N TYR A 128 -5.06 13.02 -11.01
CA TYR A 128 -4.80 14.46 -10.83
C TYR A 128 -5.15 14.96 -9.41
N THR A 129 -6.09 14.28 -8.74
CA THR A 129 -6.44 14.57 -7.34
C THR A 129 -5.26 14.40 -6.40
N PHE A 130 -4.32 13.48 -6.64
CA PHE A 130 -3.12 13.34 -5.80
C PHE A 130 -2.22 14.55 -5.87
N LEU A 131 -2.02 15.12 -7.07
CA LEU A 131 -1.27 16.36 -7.22
C LEU A 131 -1.90 17.49 -6.40
N LYS A 132 -3.22 17.66 -6.51
CA LYS A 132 -3.94 18.71 -5.77
C LYS A 132 -3.98 18.47 -4.27
N TRP A 133 -4.12 17.23 -3.83
CA TRP A 133 -3.99 16.88 -2.43
C TRP A 133 -2.59 17.21 -1.91
N PHE A 134 -1.54 16.93 -2.68
CA PHE A 134 -0.17 17.27 -2.31
C PHE A 134 0.07 18.79 -2.21
N GLU A 135 -0.51 19.60 -3.09
CA GLU A 135 -0.47 21.06 -2.97
C GLU A 135 -1.07 21.52 -1.63
N LEU A 136 -2.19 20.91 -1.21
CA LEU A 136 -2.81 21.19 0.10
C LEU A 136 -1.90 20.76 1.25
N LEU A 137 -1.34 19.54 1.20
CA LEU A 137 -0.41 19.05 2.22
C LEU A 137 0.84 19.93 2.33
N ARG A 138 1.38 20.40 1.20
CA ARG A 138 2.51 21.33 1.19
C ARG A 138 2.17 22.65 1.88
N GLU A 139 0.98 23.20 1.61
CA GLU A 139 0.54 24.44 2.27
C GLU A 139 0.34 24.26 3.79
N GLN A 140 -0.16 23.08 4.21
CA GLN A 140 -0.35 22.76 5.62
C GLN A 140 0.97 22.52 6.36
N TYR A 141 1.83 21.66 5.83
CA TYR A 141 3.04 21.21 6.53
C TYR A 141 4.26 22.11 6.32
N LYS A 142 4.32 22.82 5.19
CA LYS A 142 5.40 23.78 4.86
C LYS A 142 6.80 23.18 4.95
N CYS A 143 6.94 21.90 4.62
CA CYS A 143 8.21 21.18 4.60
C CYS A 143 8.73 20.97 3.17
N PRO A 144 10.00 20.57 2.98
CA PRO A 144 10.54 20.20 1.68
C PRO A 144 9.60 19.26 0.92
N THR A 145 9.28 19.63 -0.32
CA THR A 145 8.34 18.90 -1.17
C THR A 145 9.01 18.63 -2.50
N VAL A 146 9.06 17.36 -2.91
CA VAL A 146 9.59 16.94 -4.21
C VAL A 146 8.55 16.10 -4.94
N MET A 147 8.47 16.29 -6.25
CA MET A 147 7.58 15.54 -7.12
C MET A 147 8.43 14.76 -8.13
N LEU A 148 8.26 13.46 -8.17
CA LEU A 148 8.71 12.63 -9.27
C LEU A 148 7.60 12.58 -10.32
N HIS A 149 7.81 13.28 -11.43
CA HIS A 149 6.87 13.29 -12.54
C HIS A 149 7.07 12.04 -13.39
N VAL A 150 6.01 11.22 -13.47
CA VAL A 150 6.03 9.95 -14.19
C VAL A 150 5.23 10.10 -15.49
N PRO A 151 5.84 9.90 -16.67
CA PRO A 151 5.13 10.00 -17.94
C PRO A 151 3.99 8.98 -18.04
N TYR A 152 2.86 9.40 -18.62
CA TYR A 152 1.72 8.53 -18.90
C TYR A 152 2.03 7.53 -20.01
N GLU A 153 1.67 6.26 -19.81
CA GLU A 153 1.96 5.16 -20.73
C GLU A 153 0.86 5.00 -21.80
N GLY A 154 0.65 6.03 -22.62
CA GLY A 154 -0.47 6.07 -23.57
C GLY A 154 -0.48 4.98 -24.64
N GLU A 155 0.70 4.40 -24.95
CA GLU A 155 0.86 3.28 -25.90
C GLU A 155 1.04 1.91 -25.20
N GLY A 156 0.91 1.85 -23.88
CA GLY A 156 1.16 0.64 -23.09
C GLY A 156 2.60 0.11 -23.20
N LYS A 157 3.56 0.99 -23.51
CA LYS A 157 4.99 0.67 -23.54
C LYS A 157 5.84 1.76 -22.90
N ILE A 158 6.66 1.37 -21.94
CA ILE A 158 7.73 2.20 -21.39
C ILE A 158 8.82 2.41 -22.45
N THR A 159 9.05 3.66 -22.84
CA THR A 159 10.15 4.02 -23.74
C THR A 159 11.42 4.36 -22.97
N LYS A 160 12.58 4.23 -23.64
CA LYS A 160 13.87 4.64 -23.05
C LYS A 160 13.86 6.10 -22.59
N ASN A 161 13.27 7.00 -23.37
CA ASN A 161 13.20 8.43 -23.02
C ASN A 161 12.37 8.68 -21.76
N MET A 162 11.25 7.96 -21.59
CA MET A 162 10.43 8.07 -20.38
C MET A 162 11.21 7.60 -19.15
N ARG A 163 11.89 6.45 -19.26
CA ARG A 163 12.73 5.91 -18.18
C ARG A 163 13.89 6.85 -17.84
N ASP A 164 14.64 7.31 -18.84
CA ASP A 164 15.77 8.23 -18.64
C ASP A 164 15.31 9.54 -17.98
N TYR A 165 14.10 10.04 -18.30
CA TYR A 165 13.52 11.24 -17.70
C TYR A 165 13.22 11.05 -16.20
N VAL A 166 12.65 9.90 -15.80
CA VAL A 166 12.39 9.59 -14.39
C VAL A 166 13.71 9.36 -13.64
N VAL A 167 14.67 8.61 -14.22
CA VAL A 167 16.00 8.39 -13.64
C VAL A 167 16.76 9.71 -13.44
N LYS A 168 16.63 10.66 -14.37
CA LYS A 168 17.24 11.98 -14.24
C LYS A 168 16.67 12.73 -13.02
N GLN A 169 15.35 12.78 -12.86
CA GLN A 169 14.71 13.40 -11.69
C GLN A 169 15.12 12.72 -10.37
N LEU A 170 15.23 11.38 -10.36
CA LEU A 170 15.72 10.65 -9.19
C LEU A 170 17.12 11.13 -8.77
N LYS A 171 18.04 11.25 -9.73
CA LYS A 171 19.44 11.66 -9.49
C LYS A 171 19.61 13.14 -9.16
N GLU A 172 18.86 14.00 -9.83
CA GLU A 172 19.07 15.46 -9.78
C GLU A 172 18.18 16.16 -8.75
N GLU A 173 17.05 15.57 -8.36
CA GLU A 173 16.06 16.24 -7.50
C GLU A 173 15.71 15.42 -6.26
N VAL A 174 15.29 14.15 -6.44
CA VAL A 174 14.75 13.32 -5.33
C VAL A 174 15.85 12.93 -4.35
N ILE A 175 16.91 12.27 -4.82
CA ILE A 175 18.03 11.82 -3.98
C ILE A 175 18.68 13.02 -3.26
N PRO A 176 19.05 14.12 -3.93
CA PRO A 176 19.64 15.28 -3.26
C PRO A 176 18.72 15.88 -2.17
N THR A 177 17.41 15.95 -2.41
CA THR A 177 16.45 16.43 -1.40
C THR A 177 16.38 15.48 -0.20
N MET A 178 16.35 14.17 -0.44
CA MET A 178 16.37 13.17 0.63
C MET A 178 17.68 13.23 1.43
N GLU A 179 18.84 13.42 0.79
CA GLU A 179 20.11 13.64 1.49
C GLU A 179 20.06 14.89 2.39
N GLN A 180 19.50 15.98 1.87
CA GLN A 180 19.38 17.24 2.62
C GLN A 180 18.48 17.09 3.85
N VAL A 181 17.34 16.40 3.71
CA VAL A 181 16.35 16.23 4.79
C VAL A 181 16.83 15.23 5.84
N SER A 182 17.39 14.11 5.40
CA SER A 182 17.82 13.02 6.29
C SER A 182 19.19 13.25 6.91
N GLY A 183 20.08 13.98 6.22
CA GLY A 183 21.51 14.02 6.55
C GLY A 183 22.27 12.74 6.19
N VAL A 184 21.60 11.75 5.57
CA VAL A 184 22.19 10.46 5.16
C VAL A 184 22.60 10.55 3.70
N LYS A 185 23.83 10.14 3.37
CA LYS A 185 24.30 10.07 1.98
C LYS A 185 23.73 8.86 1.26
N PHE A 186 23.37 9.05 -0.01
CA PHE A 186 22.81 7.98 -0.81
C PHE A 186 23.84 6.88 -1.07
N ASP A 187 23.47 5.65 -0.73
CA ASP A 187 24.23 4.44 -0.99
C ASP A 187 23.47 3.57 -1.99
N ILE A 188 24.02 3.45 -3.20
CA ILE A 188 23.44 2.64 -4.26
C ILE A 188 23.45 1.14 -3.91
N ASP A 189 24.44 0.65 -3.17
CA ASP A 189 24.53 -0.76 -2.80
C ASP A 189 23.49 -1.11 -1.74
N ARG A 190 23.19 -0.18 -0.83
CA ARG A 190 22.06 -0.30 0.09
C ARG A 190 20.72 -0.44 -0.66
N LEU A 191 20.52 0.35 -1.71
CA LEU A 191 19.34 0.23 -2.57
C LEU A 191 19.27 -1.13 -3.27
N ARG A 192 20.41 -1.63 -3.78
CA ARG A 192 20.49 -2.97 -4.39
C ARG A 192 20.11 -4.08 -3.43
N GLU A 193 20.55 -4.01 -2.17
CA GLU A 193 20.17 -5.02 -1.17
C GLU A 193 18.66 -5.00 -0.89
N TYR A 194 18.06 -3.83 -0.73
CA TYR A 194 16.60 -3.73 -0.58
C TYR A 194 15.86 -4.30 -1.79
N MET A 195 16.31 -4.03 -3.01
CA MET A 195 15.67 -4.57 -4.22
C MET A 195 15.76 -6.09 -4.34
N LYS A 196 16.85 -6.71 -3.86
CA LYS A 196 16.93 -8.18 -3.80
C LYS A 196 15.84 -8.75 -2.89
N ASP A 197 15.57 -8.10 -1.77
CA ASP A 197 14.53 -8.54 -0.84
C ASP A 197 13.13 -8.18 -1.36
N SER A 198 12.96 -7.06 -2.08
CA SER A 198 11.73 -6.73 -2.82
C SER A 198 11.38 -7.83 -3.82
N ALA A 199 12.32 -8.21 -4.68
CA ALA A 199 12.10 -9.23 -5.71
C ALA A 199 11.66 -10.59 -5.12
N LYS A 200 12.26 -11.01 -4.00
CA LYS A 200 11.85 -12.25 -3.29
C LYS A 200 10.40 -12.15 -2.77
N ALA A 201 10.07 -11.05 -2.09
CA ALA A 201 8.72 -10.81 -1.58
C ALA A 201 7.68 -10.75 -2.73
N GLU A 202 8.04 -10.13 -3.84
CA GLU A 202 7.22 -10.03 -5.05
C GLU A 202 6.96 -11.38 -5.69
N ASP A 203 7.95 -12.26 -5.76
CA ASP A 203 7.79 -13.61 -6.30
C ASP A 203 6.76 -14.42 -5.51
N ASP A 204 6.84 -14.39 -4.19
CA ASP A 204 5.89 -15.09 -3.33
C ASP A 204 4.49 -14.45 -3.39
N LEU A 205 4.38 -13.11 -3.41
CA LEU A 205 3.09 -12.44 -3.60
C LEU A 205 2.46 -12.79 -4.95
N VAL A 206 3.23 -12.76 -6.04
CA VAL A 206 2.70 -13.11 -7.37
C VAL A 206 2.25 -14.56 -7.38
N TRP A 207 3.02 -15.47 -6.79
CA TRP A 207 2.60 -16.87 -6.66
C TRP A 207 1.26 -16.99 -5.91
N VAL A 208 1.12 -16.27 -4.77
CA VAL A 208 -0.12 -16.23 -3.99
C VAL A 208 -1.28 -15.73 -4.83
N LEU A 209 -1.15 -14.60 -5.53
CA LEU A 209 -2.21 -14.05 -6.37
C LEU A 209 -2.57 -15.00 -7.54
N GLN A 210 -1.58 -15.64 -8.15
CA GLN A 210 -1.77 -16.59 -9.25
C GLN A 210 -2.43 -17.89 -8.79
N SER A 211 -2.31 -18.26 -7.51
CA SER A 211 -3.00 -19.43 -6.94
C SER A 211 -4.52 -19.34 -7.06
N ALA A 212 -5.08 -18.12 -7.19
CA ALA A 212 -6.51 -17.91 -7.39
C ALA A 212 -7.06 -18.52 -8.69
N LYS A 213 -6.19 -18.90 -9.64
CA LYS A 213 -6.58 -19.60 -10.88
C LYS A 213 -7.10 -21.03 -10.65
N ASN A 214 -6.79 -21.65 -9.51
CA ASN A 214 -7.27 -22.99 -9.18
C ASN A 214 -8.80 -23.01 -9.02
N VAL A 215 -9.44 -24.11 -9.43
CA VAL A 215 -10.88 -24.32 -9.26
C VAL A 215 -11.14 -24.91 -7.89
N ARG A 216 -11.92 -24.16 -7.12
CA ARG A 216 -11.70 -23.87 -5.69
C ARG A 216 -10.40 -23.10 -5.45
N SER A 217 -10.51 -21.77 -5.50
CA SER A 217 -9.43 -20.84 -5.19
C SER A 217 -9.06 -20.93 -3.70
N PRO A 218 -7.77 -20.98 -3.33
CA PRO A 218 -7.34 -20.99 -1.93
C PRO A 218 -7.38 -19.59 -1.29
N ILE A 219 -7.57 -18.54 -2.09
CA ILE A 219 -7.57 -17.14 -1.67
C ILE A 219 -8.78 -16.38 -2.22
N ASP A 220 -9.09 -15.25 -1.58
CA ASP A 220 -9.94 -14.21 -2.14
C ASP A 220 -9.04 -13.07 -2.61
N ALA A 221 -9.01 -12.84 -3.92
CA ALA A 221 -8.12 -11.90 -4.59
C ALA A 221 -8.56 -10.43 -4.50
N TYR A 222 -9.57 -10.11 -3.67
CA TYR A 222 -10.04 -8.74 -3.48
C TYR A 222 -10.17 -8.36 -2.01
N PHE A 223 -11.04 -9.02 -1.28
CA PHE A 223 -11.23 -8.78 0.15
C PHE A 223 -10.08 -9.37 0.96
N GLY A 224 -9.74 -10.63 0.71
CA GLY A 224 -8.57 -11.29 1.32
C GLY A 224 -7.26 -10.62 0.90
N ALA A 225 -7.20 -10.17 -0.35
CA ALA A 225 -6.04 -9.49 -0.91
C ALA A 225 -5.62 -8.22 -0.17
N VAL A 226 -6.52 -7.53 0.53
CA VAL A 226 -6.15 -6.37 1.37
C VAL A 226 -5.08 -6.76 2.41
N TYR A 227 -5.18 -7.97 2.97
CA TYR A 227 -4.16 -8.49 3.86
C TYR A 227 -2.89 -8.85 3.09
N TYR A 228 -3.00 -9.54 1.95
CA TYR A 228 -1.82 -9.98 1.20
C TYR A 228 -0.96 -8.81 0.71
N ILE A 229 -1.58 -7.73 0.23
CA ILE A 229 -0.88 -6.59 -0.37
C ILE A 229 -0.43 -5.55 0.67
N GLY A 230 -0.95 -5.60 1.90
CA GLY A 230 -0.69 -4.61 2.94
C GLY A 230 0.81 -4.34 3.16
N PRO A 231 1.66 -5.36 3.36
CA PRO A 231 3.07 -5.12 3.65
C PRO A 231 3.86 -4.55 2.47
N ILE A 232 3.65 -5.06 1.24
CA ILE A 232 4.38 -4.62 0.05
C ILE A 232 3.99 -3.21 -0.42
N PHE A 233 2.75 -2.80 -0.20
CA PHE A 233 2.26 -1.49 -0.62
C PHE A 233 2.38 -0.41 0.47
N SER A 234 2.79 -0.79 1.69
CA SER A 234 3.02 0.15 2.78
C SER A 234 4.52 0.46 2.99
N ALA A 235 5.08 0.12 4.15
CA ALA A 235 6.42 0.53 4.58
C ALA A 235 7.48 -0.57 4.50
N PHE A 236 7.13 -1.77 3.99
CA PHE A 236 7.96 -2.97 4.20
C PHE A 236 8.56 -3.58 2.94
N ARG A 237 8.19 -3.13 1.73
CA ARG A 237 8.82 -3.64 0.50
C ARG A 237 10.32 -3.37 0.54
N GLY A 238 11.11 -4.41 0.29
CA GLY A 238 12.57 -4.40 0.41
C GLY A 238 13.11 -4.75 1.81
N THR A 239 12.25 -5.08 2.77
CA THR A 239 12.68 -5.53 4.11
C THR A 239 12.70 -7.06 4.21
N LYS A 240 13.55 -7.58 5.10
CA LYS A 240 13.54 -9.01 5.46
C LYS A 240 12.23 -9.45 6.11
N ASP A 241 11.57 -8.56 6.85
CA ASP A 241 10.25 -8.84 7.45
C ASP A 241 9.18 -9.07 6.38
N ALA A 242 9.22 -8.32 5.27
CA ALA A 242 8.35 -8.60 4.14
C ALA A 242 8.64 -9.96 3.50
N VAL A 243 9.93 -10.31 3.31
CA VAL A 243 10.30 -11.64 2.79
C VAL A 243 9.77 -12.75 3.70
N GLU A 244 9.93 -12.62 5.03
CA GLU A 244 9.39 -13.58 6.00
C GLU A 244 7.87 -13.66 5.94
N TYR A 245 7.18 -12.52 5.92
CA TYR A 245 5.72 -12.47 5.81
C TYR A 245 5.21 -13.19 4.55
N TYR A 246 5.81 -12.91 3.39
CA TYR A 246 5.36 -13.50 2.13
C TYR A 246 5.70 -14.99 2.02
N SER A 247 6.80 -15.43 2.62
CA SER A 247 7.14 -16.85 2.72
C SER A 247 6.15 -17.62 3.62
N LEU A 248 5.74 -17.04 4.75
CA LEU A 248 4.70 -17.59 5.63
C LEU A 248 3.35 -17.66 4.90
N LEU A 249 2.93 -16.54 4.30
CA LEU A 249 1.68 -16.46 3.54
C LEU A 249 1.65 -17.50 2.42
N ARG A 250 2.73 -17.63 1.65
CA ARG A 250 2.83 -18.64 0.60
C ARG A 250 2.66 -20.05 1.15
N SER A 251 3.36 -20.38 2.24
CA SER A 251 3.29 -21.70 2.87
C SER A 251 1.85 -22.04 3.33
N GLU A 252 1.15 -21.06 3.90
CA GLU A 252 -0.25 -21.19 4.30
C GLU A 252 -1.16 -21.46 3.09
N ILE A 253 -0.96 -20.74 1.98
CA ILE A 253 -1.73 -20.95 0.75
C ILE A 253 -1.40 -22.28 0.07
N GLU A 254 -0.14 -22.73 0.09
CA GLU A 254 0.27 -24.06 -0.37
C GLU A 254 -0.44 -25.17 0.44
N GLU A 255 -0.54 -25.03 1.76
CA GLU A 255 -1.28 -25.97 2.62
C GLU A 255 -2.77 -26.00 2.27
N ARG A 256 -3.39 -24.83 2.04
CA ARG A 256 -4.80 -24.73 1.63
C ARG A 256 -5.04 -25.42 0.30
N LEU A 257 -4.17 -25.20 -0.69
CA LEU A 257 -4.23 -25.89 -1.98
C LEU A 257 -4.12 -27.40 -1.83
N ALA A 258 -3.16 -27.89 -1.04
CA ALA A 258 -2.95 -29.31 -0.82
C ALA A 258 -4.17 -30.00 -0.18
N LYS A 259 -4.90 -29.28 0.68
CA LYS A 259 -6.13 -29.74 1.33
C LYS A 259 -7.40 -29.49 0.50
N GLY A 260 -7.29 -28.81 -0.65
CA GLY A 260 -8.43 -28.42 -1.47
C GLY A 260 -9.40 -27.49 -0.73
N LEU A 261 -8.88 -26.57 0.10
CA LEU A 261 -9.67 -25.60 0.86
C LEU A 261 -9.88 -24.30 0.08
N GLY A 262 -11.01 -23.63 0.31
CA GLY A 262 -11.32 -22.30 -0.24
C GLY A 262 -10.55 -21.19 0.49
N PRO A 263 -10.88 -19.90 0.28
CA PRO A 263 -10.32 -18.82 1.09
C PRO A 263 -10.76 -18.84 2.56
N VAL A 264 -10.04 -18.12 3.40
CA VAL A 264 -10.51 -17.71 4.74
C VAL A 264 -11.32 -16.43 4.59
N THR A 265 -12.50 -16.40 5.20
CA THR A 265 -13.40 -15.24 5.30
C THR A 265 -13.41 -14.72 6.74
N PRO A 266 -14.05 -13.58 7.02
CA PRO A 266 -14.19 -13.07 8.38
C PRO A 266 -14.99 -14.00 9.31
N GLU A 267 -15.70 -14.98 8.77
CA GLU A 267 -16.52 -15.97 9.49
C GLU A 267 -15.89 -17.38 9.49
N GLY A 268 -14.68 -17.53 8.94
CA GLY A 268 -13.94 -18.79 8.92
C GLY A 268 -13.66 -19.31 7.51
N GLU A 269 -13.47 -20.62 7.36
CA GLU A 269 -13.22 -21.20 6.04
C GLU A 269 -14.44 -21.10 5.14
N MET A 270 -14.24 -20.63 3.90
CA MET A 270 -15.32 -20.60 2.92
C MET A 270 -15.69 -22.01 2.48
N GLY A 271 -16.99 -22.28 2.44
CA GLY A 271 -17.58 -23.53 1.97
C GLY A 271 -17.43 -23.73 0.46
N GLU A 272 -18.56 -23.98 -0.21
CA GLU A 272 -18.60 -24.23 -1.66
C GLU A 272 -18.29 -22.96 -2.47
N GLU A 273 -17.42 -23.08 -3.49
CA GLU A 273 -17.23 -22.05 -4.51
C GLU A 273 -18.24 -22.26 -5.64
N LYS A 274 -19.25 -21.39 -5.72
CA LYS A 274 -20.31 -21.40 -6.75
C LYS A 274 -20.05 -20.42 -7.88
N TYR A 275 -19.46 -19.26 -7.56
CA TYR A 275 -19.22 -18.19 -8.50
C TYR A 275 -17.78 -17.69 -8.42
N ARG A 276 -17.21 -17.33 -9.56
CA ARG A 276 -15.87 -16.74 -9.67
C ARG A 276 -16.00 -15.35 -10.27
N LEU A 277 -15.50 -14.35 -9.58
CA LEU A 277 -15.66 -12.95 -9.94
C LEU A 277 -14.32 -12.28 -10.22
N VAL A 278 -14.37 -11.24 -11.06
CA VAL A 278 -13.29 -10.28 -11.24
C VAL A 278 -13.82 -8.92 -10.83
N VAL A 279 -13.13 -8.21 -9.94
CA VAL A 279 -13.61 -6.94 -9.38
C VAL A 279 -12.66 -5.80 -9.70
N GLU A 280 -13.20 -4.77 -10.32
CA GLU A 280 -12.51 -3.51 -10.59
C GLU A 280 -12.86 -2.46 -9.53
N GLY A 281 -11.85 -1.76 -9.01
CA GLY A 281 -12.03 -0.63 -8.11
C GLY A 281 -11.90 -0.97 -6.62
N PRO A 282 -11.86 0.07 -5.75
CA PRO A 282 -11.64 -0.10 -4.32
C PRO A 282 -12.88 -0.61 -3.57
N PRO A 283 -12.71 -1.33 -2.46
CA PRO A 283 -13.81 -1.81 -1.65
C PRO A 283 -14.43 -0.67 -0.83
N ASN A 284 -15.68 -0.87 -0.40
CA ASN A 284 -16.31 0.05 0.55
C ASN A 284 -15.72 -0.16 1.95
N TRP A 285 -14.73 0.66 2.31
CA TRP A 285 -14.00 0.55 3.58
C TRP A 285 -14.86 0.75 4.84
N THR A 286 -15.92 1.56 4.79
CA THR A 286 -16.79 1.77 5.97
C THR A 286 -17.74 0.60 6.23
N ASN A 287 -17.94 -0.26 5.24
CA ASN A 287 -18.80 -1.44 5.28
C ASN A 287 -18.07 -2.69 4.80
N PHE A 288 -16.75 -2.76 4.99
CA PHE A 288 -15.90 -3.76 4.34
C PHE A 288 -16.30 -5.20 4.69
N ARG A 289 -16.60 -5.45 5.96
CA ARG A 289 -17.02 -6.79 6.43
C ARG A 289 -18.39 -7.16 5.89
N GLU A 290 -19.35 -6.24 5.94
CA GLU A 290 -20.70 -6.43 5.43
C GLU A 290 -20.69 -6.62 3.91
N PHE A 291 -19.83 -5.89 3.20
CA PHE A 291 -19.66 -6.02 1.76
C PHE A 291 -19.02 -7.36 1.38
N TRP A 292 -17.99 -7.82 2.10
CA TRP A 292 -17.39 -9.14 1.89
C TRP A 292 -18.40 -10.27 2.17
N LYS A 293 -19.19 -10.12 3.23
CA LYS A 293 -20.20 -11.09 3.65
C LYS A 293 -21.20 -11.44 2.54
N MET A 294 -21.68 -10.43 1.82
CA MET A 294 -22.59 -10.60 0.69
C MET A 294 -22.07 -11.59 -0.37
N PHE A 295 -20.74 -11.67 -0.59
CA PHE A 295 -20.16 -12.56 -1.59
C PHE A 295 -19.95 -13.96 -1.04
N HIS A 296 -19.32 -14.07 0.14
CA HIS A 296 -18.91 -15.39 0.62
C HIS A 296 -20.10 -16.24 1.12
N GLU A 297 -21.20 -15.64 1.58
CA GLU A 297 -22.44 -16.38 1.91
C GLU A 297 -23.07 -17.04 0.67
N ASP A 298 -22.98 -16.38 -0.48
CA ASP A 298 -23.51 -16.89 -1.75
C ASP A 298 -22.55 -17.83 -2.49
N GLY A 299 -21.38 -18.13 -1.90
CA GLY A 299 -20.37 -18.97 -2.53
C GLY A 299 -19.58 -18.25 -3.63
N ALA A 300 -19.57 -16.92 -3.67
CA ALA A 300 -18.81 -16.15 -4.65
C ALA A 300 -17.39 -15.86 -4.15
N VAL A 301 -16.38 -16.23 -4.94
CA VAL A 301 -14.97 -15.94 -4.70
C VAL A 301 -14.46 -14.95 -5.73
N VAL A 302 -13.81 -13.88 -5.29
CA VAL A 302 -13.11 -12.98 -6.21
C VAL A 302 -11.75 -13.59 -6.53
N VAL A 303 -11.47 -13.83 -7.81
CA VAL A 303 -10.26 -14.55 -8.26
C VAL A 303 -9.26 -13.63 -8.97
N ALA A 304 -9.65 -12.38 -9.24
CA ALA A 304 -8.76 -11.31 -9.64
C ALA A 304 -9.37 -9.94 -9.28
N SER A 305 -8.52 -8.96 -8.96
CA SER A 305 -8.95 -7.57 -8.79
C SER A 305 -7.86 -6.58 -9.16
N SER A 306 -8.23 -5.44 -9.74
CA SER A 306 -7.30 -4.33 -9.95
C SER A 306 -6.85 -3.68 -8.63
N TYR A 307 -7.69 -3.70 -7.60
CA TYR A 307 -7.35 -3.08 -6.32
C TYR A 307 -6.15 -3.75 -5.65
N SER A 308 -6.01 -5.07 -5.82
CA SER A 308 -4.83 -5.82 -5.37
C SER A 308 -3.52 -5.41 -6.05
N LYS A 309 -3.59 -4.51 -7.04
CA LYS A 309 -2.47 -4.03 -7.86
C LYS A 309 -2.24 -2.52 -7.72
N VAL A 310 -2.93 -1.86 -6.79
CA VAL A 310 -2.94 -0.39 -6.65
C VAL A 310 -1.57 0.21 -6.33
N GLY A 311 -0.74 -0.47 -5.55
CA GLY A 311 0.61 0.01 -5.27
C GLY A 311 1.60 -0.26 -6.42
N GLY A 312 1.36 -1.31 -7.21
CA GLY A 312 2.22 -1.75 -8.32
C GLY A 312 1.74 -3.05 -8.95
N VAL A 313 2.08 -3.28 -10.23
CA VAL A 313 1.63 -4.43 -11.03
C VAL A 313 2.78 -5.42 -11.21
N TYR A 314 2.80 -6.48 -10.40
CA TYR A 314 3.87 -7.50 -10.44
C TYR A 314 3.49 -8.75 -11.25
N ASP A 315 2.20 -8.97 -11.49
CA ASP A 315 1.65 -10.25 -11.98
C ASP A 315 1.16 -10.21 -13.45
N TYR A 316 1.47 -9.14 -14.19
CA TYR A 316 1.06 -8.96 -15.60
C TYR A 316 2.27 -9.02 -16.57
N ASP A 317 3.27 -8.17 -16.38
CA ASP A 317 4.39 -7.98 -17.32
C ASP A 317 5.67 -8.72 -16.90
N GLY A 318 5.63 -9.45 -15.79
CA GLY A 318 6.82 -10.10 -15.20
C GLY A 318 7.77 -9.12 -14.49
N PHE A 319 7.33 -7.88 -14.22
CA PHE A 319 8.13 -6.89 -13.51
C PHE A 319 8.55 -7.39 -12.11
N ARG A 320 9.83 -7.21 -11.80
CA ARG A 320 10.42 -7.33 -10.46
C ARG A 320 11.41 -6.21 -10.26
N HIS A 321 11.63 -5.82 -9.02
CA HIS A 321 12.72 -4.90 -8.72
C HIS A 321 14.08 -5.51 -9.11
N ASP A 322 14.89 -4.78 -9.87
CA ASP A 322 16.17 -5.23 -10.42
C ASP A 322 17.36 -4.55 -9.73
N PRO A 323 18.14 -5.26 -8.91
CA PRO A 323 19.31 -4.71 -8.25
C PRO A 323 20.48 -4.41 -9.21
N GLN A 324 20.46 -4.90 -10.46
CA GLN A 324 21.51 -4.58 -11.43
C GLN A 324 21.31 -3.17 -12.00
N ASN A 325 20.06 -2.75 -12.17
CA ASN A 325 19.69 -1.44 -12.70
C ASN A 325 18.72 -0.72 -11.73
N PRO A 326 19.16 -0.36 -10.52
CA PRO A 326 18.26 -0.01 -9.43
C PRO A 326 17.43 1.27 -9.68
N LEU A 327 18.02 2.32 -10.27
CA LEU A 327 17.28 3.56 -10.51
C LEU A 327 16.31 3.42 -11.69
N GLU A 328 16.73 2.71 -12.73
CA GLU A 328 15.90 2.32 -13.86
C GLU A 328 14.72 1.45 -13.39
N SER A 329 14.97 0.53 -12.46
CA SER A 329 13.94 -0.33 -11.87
C SER A 329 12.91 0.45 -11.06
N LEU A 330 13.32 1.44 -10.25
CA LEU A 330 12.37 2.35 -9.58
C LEU A 330 11.52 3.13 -10.60
N ALA A 331 12.14 3.59 -11.68
CA ALA A 331 11.42 4.30 -12.74
C ALA A 331 10.37 3.39 -13.42
N GLU A 332 10.76 2.17 -13.77
CA GLU A 332 9.86 1.17 -14.38
C GLU A 332 8.73 0.76 -13.42
N TYR A 333 9.01 0.60 -12.13
CA TYR A 333 8.00 0.36 -11.09
C TYR A 333 6.93 1.46 -11.07
N CYS A 334 7.35 2.73 -11.00
CA CYS A 334 6.43 3.85 -10.97
C CYS A 334 5.59 3.95 -12.25
N MET A 335 6.20 3.75 -13.42
CA MET A 335 5.48 3.77 -14.70
C MET A 335 4.50 2.60 -14.84
N GLY A 336 4.82 1.45 -14.24
CA GLY A 336 4.02 0.22 -14.28
C GLY A 336 2.77 0.22 -13.40
N CYS A 337 2.51 1.27 -12.61
CA CYS A 337 1.24 1.40 -11.89
C CYS A 337 0.06 1.38 -12.87
N TYR A 338 -0.95 0.53 -12.63
CA TYR A 338 -2.02 0.32 -13.61
C TYR A 338 -2.82 1.60 -13.92
N THR A 339 -2.89 2.54 -12.97
CA THR A 339 -3.54 3.86 -13.16
C THR A 339 -2.78 4.76 -14.14
N ASN A 340 -1.54 4.42 -14.48
CA ASN A 340 -0.72 5.11 -15.46
C ASN A 340 -0.76 4.46 -16.85
N ARG A 341 -1.56 3.40 -17.03
CA ARG A 341 -1.78 2.68 -18.30
C ARG A 341 -3.10 3.13 -18.94
N ASN A 342 -3.23 2.91 -20.26
CA ASN A 342 -4.45 3.12 -21.02
C ASN A 342 -5.13 1.79 -21.35
#